data_AF-A0A453ENG9-F1
#
_entry.id   AF-A0A453ENG9-F1
#
_cell.length_a   1.000
_cell.length_b   1.000
_cell.length_c   1.000
_cell.angle_alpha   90.00
_cell.angle_beta   90.00
_cell.angle_gamma   90.00
#
_symmetry.space_group_name_H-M   'P 1'
#
loop_
_entity.id
_entity.type
_entity.pdbx_description
1 polymer ?
#
loop_
_entity_poly.entity_id
_entity_poly.type
_entity_poly.pdbx_seq_one_letter_code
_entity_poly.pdbx_strand_id
1 'polypeptide(L)'
;MVMLPIFNNALDTIAKRKSSSRRQKLRESKQYTARIHVADIYQAILASMSIKSTRKIYNVVDDDPAPRSEVFAFAQSLIEKRYPDLAADSAESNSQSRIIAAEKRVSNGRLKQELGVRLAHPSYRSGLQSILDSWLEGNQ
;
A
#
# COMPACT_ATOMS: atom_id res chain seq x y z
N MET A 1 7.45 22.12 -5.86
CA MET A 1 8.16 21.21 -4.94
C MET A 1 7.11 20.24 -4.42
N VAL A 2 7.06 19.01 -4.92
CA VAL A 2 6.01 18.05 -4.55
C VAL A 2 6.12 17.79 -3.05
N MET A 3 5.13 18.22 -2.27
CA MET A 3 5.08 17.95 -0.84
C MET A 3 4.80 16.45 -0.67
N LEU A 4 5.86 15.64 -0.59
CA LEU A 4 5.75 14.21 -0.37
C LEU A 4 5.22 13.99 1.05
N PRO A 5 3.98 13.48 1.24
CA PRO A 5 3.45 13.23 2.57
C PRO A 5 4.36 12.27 3.34
N ILE A 6 4.35 12.35 4.67
CA ILE A 6 5.18 11.52 5.57
C ILE A 6 4.59 10.10 5.70
N PHE A 7 4.16 9.48 4.59
CA PHE A 7 3.69 8.11 4.56
C PHE A 7 4.59 7.29 3.63
N ASN A 8 5.25 6.25 4.15
CA ASN A 8 6.10 5.38 3.33
C ASN A 8 5.25 4.48 2.41
N ASN A 9 4.71 5.02 1.31
CA ASN A 9 4.03 4.26 0.26
C ASN A 9 4.98 3.94 -0.92
N ALA A 10 4.49 3.14 -1.89
CA ALA A 10 5.29 2.71 -3.04
C ALA A 10 5.64 3.86 -3.98
N LEU A 11 4.70 4.79 -4.23
CA LEU A 11 4.92 5.95 -5.08
C LEU A 11 6.04 6.85 -4.54
N ASP A 12 6.02 7.16 -3.25
CA ASP A 12 7.06 7.97 -2.60
C ASP A 12 8.44 7.29 -2.61
N THR A 13 8.46 5.95 -2.51
CA THR A 13 9.71 5.18 -2.57
C THR A 13 10.35 5.31 -3.95
N ILE A 14 9.56 5.18 -5.01
CA ILE A 14 10.00 5.32 -6.40
C ILE A 14 10.43 6.77 -6.66
N ALA A 15 9.61 7.75 -6.30
CA ALA A 15 9.89 9.17 -6.53
C ALA A 15 11.17 9.65 -5.82
N LYS A 16 11.46 9.14 -4.61
CA LYS A 16 12.67 9.49 -3.85
C LYS A 16 13.95 8.81 -4.35
N ARG A 17 13.86 7.86 -5.31
CA ARG A 17 15.00 7.10 -5.89
C ARG A 17 15.95 6.53 -4.82
N LYS A 18 15.41 6.04 -3.70
CA LYS A 18 16.23 5.49 -2.61
C LYS A 18 16.51 4.02 -2.83
N SER A 19 17.76 3.61 -2.63
CA SER A 19 18.13 2.19 -2.66
C SER A 19 17.44 1.40 -1.53
N SER A 20 17.02 0.18 -1.84
CA SER A 20 16.38 -0.72 -0.86
C SER A 20 17.35 -1.07 0.27
N SER A 21 16.92 -0.84 1.51
CA SER A 21 17.60 -1.34 2.71
C SER A 21 17.60 -2.88 2.75
N ARG A 22 18.54 -3.50 3.50
CA ARG A 22 18.60 -4.96 3.69
C ARG A 22 17.26 -5.56 4.16
N ARG A 23 16.52 -4.85 5.03
CA ARG A 23 15.19 -5.27 5.49
C ARG A 23 14.12 -5.19 4.40
N GLN A 24 14.20 -4.20 3.50
CA GLN A 24 13.30 -4.10 2.35
C GLN A 24 13.56 -5.21 1.33
N LYS A 25 14.83 -5.51 1.05
CA LYS A 25 15.21 -6.64 0.17
C LYS A 25 14.67 -7.98 0.69
N LEU A 26 14.76 -8.22 2.00
CA LEU A 26 14.17 -9.43 2.60
C LEU A 26 12.63 -9.51 2.45
N ARG A 27 11.95 -8.37 2.31
CA ARG A 27 10.49 -8.33 2.10
C ARG A 27 10.10 -8.53 0.63
N GLU A 28 11.00 -8.32 -0.32
CA GLU A 28 10.75 -8.57 -1.76
C GLU A 28 10.50 -10.05 -2.05
N SER A 29 11.01 -10.94 -1.20
CA SER A 29 10.87 -12.38 -1.35
C SER A 29 9.49 -12.94 -0.91
N LYS A 30 8.58 -12.08 -0.42
CA LYS A 30 7.22 -12.47 0.02
C LYS A 30 6.21 -12.40 -1.13
N GLN A 31 5.48 -13.49 -1.37
CA GLN A 31 4.41 -13.52 -2.38
C GLN A 31 3.17 -12.72 -1.97
N TYR A 32 2.87 -12.62 -0.68
CA TYR A 32 1.72 -11.85 -0.20
C TYR A 32 2.13 -10.87 0.88
N THR A 33 1.60 -9.66 0.79
CA THR A 33 1.88 -8.60 1.75
C THR A 33 0.58 -7.89 2.12
N ALA A 34 0.25 -7.90 3.41
CA ALA A 34 -0.88 -7.16 3.96
C ALA A 34 -0.62 -5.65 3.84
N ARG A 35 -1.59 -4.92 3.31
CA ARG A 35 -1.59 -3.48 3.14
C ARG A 35 -2.97 -2.93 3.47
N ILE A 36 -3.04 -1.63 3.71
CA ILE A 36 -4.30 -0.92 3.87
C ILE A 36 -4.07 0.56 3.59
N HIS A 37 -5.06 1.22 3.02
CA HIS A 37 -5.05 2.67 2.84
C HIS A 37 -5.31 3.39 4.18
N VAL A 38 -4.70 4.55 4.40
CA VAL A 38 -4.81 5.29 5.67
C VAL A 38 -6.25 5.69 6.00
N ALA A 39 -7.05 6.04 4.98
CA ALA A 39 -8.47 6.37 5.15
C ALA A 39 -9.27 5.17 5.69
N ASP A 40 -8.92 3.95 5.30
CA ASP A 40 -9.60 2.75 5.79
C ASP A 40 -9.17 2.35 7.20
N ILE A 41 -7.92 2.68 7.59
CA ILE A 41 -7.50 2.60 9.00
C ILE A 41 -8.37 3.52 9.85
N TYR A 42 -8.57 4.76 9.41
CA TYR A 42 -9.39 5.74 10.11
C TYR A 42 -10.84 5.25 10.27
N GLN A 43 -11.47 4.77 9.20
CA GLN A 43 -12.82 4.20 9.25
C GLN A 43 -12.92 3.02 10.23
N ALA A 44 -11.94 2.11 10.22
CA ALA A 44 -11.90 0.98 11.12
C ALA A 44 -11.80 1.41 12.60
N ILE A 45 -10.97 2.41 12.89
CA ILE A 45 -10.83 2.96 14.25
C ILE A 45 -12.16 3.57 14.71
N LEU A 46 -12.80 4.42 13.91
CA LEU A 46 -14.09 5.02 14.27
C LEU A 46 -15.19 3.98 14.51
N ALA A 47 -15.27 2.97 13.63
CA ALA A 47 -16.24 1.89 13.79
C ALA A 47 -15.98 1.10 15.08
N SER A 48 -14.71 0.85 15.41
CA SER A 48 -14.33 0.12 16.64
C SER A 48 -14.66 0.87 17.93
N MET A 49 -14.69 2.20 17.91
CA MET A 49 -15.06 3.03 19.07
C MET A 49 -16.57 3.03 19.35
N SER A 50 -17.38 2.72 18.32
CA SER A 50 -18.84 2.80 18.38
C SER A 50 -19.50 1.55 19.00
N ILE A 51 -18.75 0.46 19.14
CA ILE A 51 -19.24 -0.80 19.70
C ILE A 51 -18.91 -0.90 21.19
N LYS A 52 -19.89 -1.35 21.98
CA LYS A 52 -19.74 -1.65 23.42
C LYS A 52 -19.02 -3.00 23.70
N SER A 53 -18.27 -3.54 22.74
CA SER A 53 -17.76 -4.92 22.77
C SER A 53 -16.51 -5.09 23.63
N THR A 54 -16.36 -6.31 24.17
CA THR A 54 -15.16 -6.86 24.82
C THR A 54 -13.94 -6.85 23.89
N ARG A 55 -12.72 -6.88 24.48
CA ARG A 55 -11.39 -6.81 23.83
C ARG A 55 -11.24 -7.77 22.63
N LYS A 56 -11.67 -7.34 21.44
CA LYS A 56 -11.55 -8.09 20.17
C LYS A 56 -10.42 -7.54 19.30
N ILE A 57 -9.87 -8.41 18.46
CA ILE A 57 -8.84 -8.07 17.47
C ILE A 57 -9.46 -8.11 16.07
N TYR A 58 -9.22 -7.06 15.30
CA TYR A 58 -9.63 -6.90 13.91
C TYR A 58 -8.40 -6.69 13.03
N ASN A 59 -8.30 -7.44 11.94
CA ASN A 59 -7.27 -7.19 10.93
C ASN A 59 -7.76 -6.10 9.99
N VAL A 60 -6.98 -5.03 9.89
CA VAL A 60 -7.26 -3.88 9.02
C VAL A 60 -6.36 -4.00 7.79
N VAL A 61 -6.84 -4.76 6.81
CA VAL A 61 -6.14 -5.10 5.56
C VAL A 61 -7.11 -4.96 4.39
N ASP A 62 -6.58 -4.65 3.20
CA ASP A 62 -7.34 -4.61 1.95
C ASP A 62 -7.81 -6.01 1.50
N ASP A 63 -8.58 -6.07 0.42
CA ASP A 63 -9.13 -7.31 -0.17
C ASP A 63 -8.22 -7.92 -1.24
N ASP A 64 -7.12 -7.25 -1.59
CA ASP A 64 -6.28 -7.57 -2.75
C ASP A 64 -4.82 -7.84 -2.32
N PRO A 65 -4.56 -8.96 -1.62
CA PRO A 65 -3.21 -9.31 -1.19
C PRO A 65 -2.35 -9.63 -2.42
N ALA A 66 -1.32 -8.80 -2.65
CA ALA A 66 -0.41 -8.95 -3.78
C ALA A 66 1.08 -9.01 -3.35
N PRO A 67 1.95 -9.58 -4.22
CA PRO A 67 3.40 -9.50 -4.06
C PRO A 67 3.88 -8.05 -4.00
N ARG A 68 4.98 -7.80 -3.28
CA ARG A 68 5.57 -6.46 -3.24
C ARG A 68 6.01 -5.97 -4.62
N SER A 69 6.59 -6.85 -5.43
CA SER A 69 7.00 -6.54 -6.80
C SER A 69 5.82 -6.08 -7.67
N GLU A 70 4.67 -6.74 -7.57
CA GLU A 70 3.47 -6.37 -8.34
C GLU A 70 2.96 -4.97 -7.96
N VAL A 71 2.90 -4.68 -6.64
CA VAL A 71 2.48 -3.36 -6.15
C VAL A 71 3.44 -2.26 -6.61
N PHE A 72 4.75 -2.54 -6.62
CA PHE A 72 5.76 -1.58 -7.09
C PHE A 72 5.69 -1.39 -8.61
N ALA A 73 5.48 -2.44 -9.38
CA ALA A 73 5.30 -2.35 -10.83
C ALA A 73 4.06 -1.51 -11.17
N PHE A 74 2.95 -1.68 -10.44
CA PHE A 74 1.76 -0.85 -10.64
C PHE A 74 1.99 0.60 -10.19
N ALA A 75 2.69 0.85 -9.09
CA ALA A 75 3.06 2.20 -8.68
C ALA A 75 3.93 2.90 -9.73
N GLN A 76 4.87 2.17 -10.32
CA GLN A 76 5.71 2.67 -11.41
C GLN A 76 4.88 3.03 -12.65
N SER A 77 3.98 2.15 -13.08
CA SER A 77 3.14 2.41 -14.26
C SER A 77 2.20 3.61 -14.05
N LEU A 78 1.74 3.85 -12.82
CA LEU A 78 0.99 5.04 -12.45
C LEU A 78 1.83 6.32 -12.60
N ILE A 79 3.07 6.32 -12.12
CA ILE A 79 3.99 7.46 -12.26
C ILE A 79 4.34 7.69 -13.73
N GLU A 80 4.70 6.66 -14.48
CA GLU A 80 5.00 6.72 -15.91
C GLU A 80 3.85 7.33 -16.72
N LYS A 81 2.62 6.89 -16.43
CA LYS A 81 1.43 7.39 -17.12
C LYS A 81 1.16 8.87 -16.80
N ARG A 82 1.42 9.32 -15.57
CA ARG A 82 1.01 10.65 -15.09
C ARG A 82 2.11 11.70 -15.19
N TYR A 83 3.34 11.29 -14.97
CA TYR A 83 4.54 12.12 -14.89
C TYR A 83 5.66 11.46 -15.70
N PRO A 84 5.55 11.43 -17.05
CA PRO A 84 6.52 10.74 -17.92
C PRO A 84 7.96 11.24 -17.70
N ASP A 85 8.15 12.53 -17.40
CA ASP A 85 9.46 13.12 -17.11
C ASP A 85 10.10 12.58 -15.82
N LEU A 86 9.30 12.12 -14.85
CA LEU A 86 9.80 11.49 -13.63
C LEU A 86 10.22 10.02 -13.85
N ALA A 87 9.76 9.41 -14.95
CA ALA A 87 10.00 8.01 -15.25
C ALA A 87 11.26 7.73 -16.08
N ALA A 88 11.79 8.73 -16.79
CA ALA A 88 12.92 8.55 -17.70
C ALA A 88 14.23 8.04 -17.04
N ASP A 89 14.34 8.09 -15.71
CA ASP A 89 15.55 7.74 -14.94
C ASP A 89 15.39 6.52 -14.01
N SER A 90 14.24 5.84 -13.96
CA SER A 90 13.96 4.85 -12.91
C SER A 90 14.40 3.40 -13.22
N ALA A 91 15.25 3.19 -14.24
CA ALA A 91 15.66 1.85 -14.66
C ALA A 91 16.70 1.21 -13.70
N GLU A 92 16.25 0.73 -12.54
CA GLU A 92 16.95 -0.37 -11.83
C GLU A 92 16.11 -1.66 -11.90
N SER A 93 16.38 -2.43 -12.95
CA SER A 93 16.00 -3.85 -13.05
C SER A 93 16.81 -4.65 -12.03
N ASN A 94 16.25 -4.91 -10.85
CA ASN A 94 16.80 -5.91 -9.94
C ASN A 94 16.04 -7.24 -10.09
N SER A 95 16.50 -8.04 -11.04
CA SER A 95 16.21 -9.47 -11.10
C SER A 95 17.00 -10.18 -9.97
N GLN A 96 16.35 -10.48 -8.84
CA GLN A 96 16.95 -11.33 -7.80
C GLN A 96 16.07 -12.53 -7.46
N SER A 97 16.76 -13.63 -7.16
CA SER A 97 16.26 -14.99 -7.01
C SER A 97 15.17 -15.11 -5.94
N ARG A 98 14.15 -15.93 -6.24
CA ARG A 98 12.97 -16.19 -5.40
C ARG A 98 13.35 -17.05 -4.19
N ILE A 99 13.63 -16.43 -3.05
CA ILE A 99 13.60 -17.13 -1.76
C ILE A 99 12.15 -17.11 -1.24
N ILE A 100 11.46 -18.26 -1.29
CA ILE A 100 10.08 -18.38 -0.79
C ILE A 100 10.10 -18.39 0.74
N ALA A 101 9.95 -17.21 1.35
CA ALA A 101 9.77 -17.09 2.80
C ALA A 101 8.31 -17.36 3.17
N ALA A 102 8.06 -17.93 4.36
CA ALA A 102 6.73 -18.25 4.86
C ALA A 102 5.73 -17.08 4.73
N GLU A 103 4.54 -17.40 4.23
CA GLU A 103 3.52 -16.43 3.84
C GLU A 103 2.43 -16.29 4.90
N LYS A 104 1.84 -15.10 5.02
CA LYS A 104 0.61 -14.88 5.80
C LYS A 104 -0.42 -14.18 4.91
N ARG A 105 -1.47 -14.91 4.56
CA ARG A 105 -2.72 -14.33 4.05
C ARG A 105 -3.56 -13.93 5.26
N VAL A 106 -4.04 -12.69 5.29
CA VAL A 106 -4.78 -12.12 6.42
C VAL A 106 -6.19 -11.81 5.95
N SER A 107 -7.19 -12.28 6.68
CA SER A 107 -8.60 -11.98 6.38
C SER A 107 -9.08 -10.77 7.19
N ASN A 108 -9.81 -9.87 6.52
CA ASN A 108 -10.55 -8.75 7.12
C ASN A 108 -12.04 -9.10 7.35
N GLY A 109 -12.46 -10.37 7.22
CA GLY A 109 -13.87 -10.75 7.29
C GLY A 109 -14.55 -10.30 8.59
N ARG A 110 -13.84 -10.41 9.73
CA ARG A 110 -14.34 -9.94 11.03
C ARG A 110 -14.55 -8.42 11.05
N LEU A 111 -13.63 -7.65 10.47
CA LEU A 111 -13.74 -6.19 10.38
C LEU A 111 -15.03 -5.81 9.65
N LYS A 112 -15.32 -6.47 8.53
CA LYS A 112 -16.51 -6.20 7.71
C LYS A 112 -17.81 -6.67 8.37
N GLN A 113 -17.80 -7.87 8.94
CA GLN A 113 -19.00 -8.49 9.53
C GLN A 113 -19.40 -7.86 10.85
N GLU A 114 -18.45 -7.61 11.75
CA GLU A 114 -18.74 -7.15 13.11
C GLU A 114 -18.69 -5.62 13.24
N LEU A 115 -17.81 -4.93 12.50
CA LEU A 115 -17.75 -3.46 12.54
C LEU A 115 -18.58 -2.80 11.43
N GLY A 116 -19.09 -3.57 10.46
CA GLY A 116 -19.81 -3.02 9.31
C GLY A 116 -18.96 -2.17 8.38
N VAL A 117 -17.63 -2.20 8.51
CA VAL A 117 -16.70 -1.36 7.74
C VAL A 117 -16.73 -1.78 6.27
N ARG A 118 -16.91 -0.80 5.39
CA ARG A 118 -16.76 -0.93 3.94
C ARG A 118 -15.51 -0.16 3.52
N LEU A 119 -14.56 -0.85 2.90
CA LEU A 119 -13.30 -0.24 2.49
C LEU A 119 -13.54 0.74 1.33
N ALA A 120 -13.05 1.98 1.48
CA ALA A 120 -13.01 2.96 0.39
C ALA A 120 -11.95 2.55 -0.66
N HIS A 121 -10.86 1.92 -0.23
CA HIS A 121 -9.81 1.42 -1.12
C HIS A 121 -9.61 -0.08 -0.90
N PRO A 122 -10.49 -0.93 -1.46
CA PRO A 122 -10.45 -2.38 -1.26
C PRO A 122 -9.25 -3.05 -1.94
N SER A 123 -8.50 -2.34 -2.78
CA SER A 123 -7.29 -2.87 -3.43
C SER A 123 -6.12 -1.90 -3.35
N TYR A 124 -4.90 -2.43 -3.40
CA TYR A 124 -3.70 -1.61 -3.54
C TYR A 124 -3.76 -0.70 -4.77
N ARG A 125 -4.46 -1.12 -5.84
CA ARG A 125 -4.65 -0.33 -7.05
C ARG A 125 -5.44 0.94 -6.78
N SER A 126 -6.61 0.77 -6.15
CA SER A 126 -7.46 1.90 -5.75
C SER A 126 -6.79 2.82 -4.73
N GLY A 127 -6.02 2.27 -3.78
CA GLY A 127 -5.30 3.04 -2.78
C GLY A 127 -4.14 3.84 -3.37
N LEU A 128 -3.33 3.24 -4.24
CA LEU A 128 -2.22 3.95 -4.89
C LEU A 128 -2.72 5.02 -5.86
N GLN A 129 -3.80 4.76 -6.61
CA GLN A 129 -4.41 5.78 -7.46
C GLN A 129 -4.88 7.00 -6.63
N SER A 130 -5.58 6.77 -5.52
CA SER A 130 -6.02 7.83 -4.60
C SER A 130 -4.86 8.67 -4.07
N ILE A 131 -3.76 8.01 -3.64
CA ILE A 131 -2.55 8.71 -3.19
C ILE A 131 -1.94 9.55 -4.32
N LEU A 132 -1.83 9.00 -5.54
CA LEU A 132 -1.32 9.73 -6.69
C LEU A 132 -2.19 10.95 -7.02
N ASP A 133 -3.50 10.82 -6.95
CA ASP A 133 -4.42 11.92 -7.22
C ASP A 133 -4.26 13.03 -6.17
N SER A 134 -4.01 12.68 -4.90
CA SER A 134 -3.69 13.67 -3.85
C SER A 134 -2.40 14.46 -4.10
N TRP A 135 -1.45 13.96 -4.91
CA TRP A 135 -0.25 14.71 -5.27
C TRP A 135 -0.56 15.96 -6.11
N LEU A 136 -1.71 16.01 -6.78
CA LEU A 136 -2.17 17.20 -7.51
C LEU A 136 -2.63 18.31 -6.57
N GLU A 137 -3.38 17.95 -5.53
CA GLU A 137 -4.01 18.89 -4.61
C GLU A 137 -2.98 19.65 -3.78
N GLY A 138 -1.79 19.07 -3.56
CA GLY A 138 -0.67 19.72 -2.88
C GLY A 138 0.26 20.56 -3.77
N ASN A 139 -0.04 20.69 -5.07
CA ASN A 139 0.72 21.54 -6.02
C ASN A 139 -0.12 22.71 -6.59
N GLN A 140 -1.31 22.95 -6.06
CA GLN A 140 -2.09 24.20 -6.25
C GLN A 140 -1.87 25.11 -5.04
#